data_AF-A0A4Q4TBV0-F1
#
_entry.id   AF-A0A4Q4TBV0-F1
#
_cell.length_a   1.000
_cell.length_b   1.000
_cell.length_c   1.000
_cell.angle_alpha   90.00
_cell.angle_beta   90.00
_cell.angle_gamma   90.00
#
_symmetry.space_group_name_H-M   'P 1'
#
loop_
_entity.id
_entity.type
_entity.pdbx_description
1 polymer ?
#
loop_
_entity_poly.entity_id
_entity_poly.type
_entity_poly.pdbx_seq_one_letter_code
_entity_poly.pdbx_strand_id
1 'polypeptide(L)'
;MAMLQLQKDVEKLTRSARLSDAVEDVDKIIELLSEARERVAAANDPHTTSLTLTKLQNPIREGLDTLNNDLRNVHKAQKDFEKALKAAFSKTKGTLPTDHDPMESHETLINRAIAMHLLREGQFGVASTFINEAQPQPQPQHEPSSHPSPATLQAPLSRSVTPTDEIITDADIPTDLNAWQSQALQTAFAEMYSILSSLKNRDLFPAITWARTNCAELEARGSNLEFELCKLQYIWLFKGPSFNGLPDSSQNGVLGALQYGKENFGRFQHRHLKEIQKLSCALLYSSNLGMSPYHSIFDITQAFEEVAASFTREFCSLLGLSAESPLYVAATAGTLALPQLVKYTTMTKAKGTEWTTANELAFETPLPKSMMYHSIFVCPVSKEQTTEANPPVILPCGHVLARESLQKLAKGSRYKCPYCPSEGLMKDAKEIIL
;
A
#
# COMPACT_ATOMS: atom_id res chain seq x y z
N MET A 1 15.79 -6.54 -21.22
CA MET A 1 15.13 -6.14 -22.48
C MET A 1 13.66 -6.54 -22.54
N ALA A 2 13.27 -7.80 -22.32
CA ALA A 2 11.85 -8.22 -22.37
C ALA A 2 10.93 -7.51 -21.36
N MET A 3 11.38 -7.30 -20.12
CA MET A 3 10.61 -6.57 -19.08
C MET A 3 10.42 -5.08 -19.40
N LEU A 4 11.44 -4.42 -19.95
CA LEU A 4 11.36 -3.04 -20.45
C LEU A 4 10.39 -2.90 -21.63
N GLN A 5 10.34 -3.91 -22.50
CA GLN A 5 9.36 -3.96 -23.58
C GLN A 5 7.95 -4.18 -23.03
N LEU A 6 7.78 -5.08 -22.05
CA LEU A 6 6.49 -5.32 -21.40
C LEU A 6 5.95 -4.06 -20.72
N GLN A 7 6.82 -3.27 -20.06
CA GLN A 7 6.43 -1.99 -19.46
C GLN A 7 5.90 -0.99 -20.50
N LYS A 8 6.57 -0.89 -21.66
CA LYS A 8 6.09 -0.06 -22.78
C LYS A 8 4.77 -0.59 -23.36
N ASP A 9 4.59 -1.91 -23.40
CA ASP A 9 3.36 -2.54 -23.89
C ASP A 9 2.19 -2.31 -22.91
N VAL A 10 2.44 -2.31 -21.59
CA VAL A 10 1.47 -1.87 -20.56
C VAL A 10 1.10 -0.41 -20.76
N GLU A 11 2.07 0.49 -20.93
CA GLU A 11 1.79 1.91 -21.20
C GLU A 11 0.94 2.08 -22.46
N LYS A 12 1.24 1.32 -23.52
CA LYS A 12 0.45 1.33 -24.75
C LYS A 12 -0.98 0.82 -24.53
N LEU A 13 -1.18 -0.22 -23.73
CA LEU A 13 -2.49 -0.73 -23.36
C LEU A 13 -3.29 0.31 -22.57
N THR A 14 -2.67 0.96 -21.58
CA THR A 14 -3.35 2.00 -20.77
C THR A 14 -3.79 3.23 -21.56
N ARG A 15 -3.16 3.47 -22.73
CA ARG A 15 -3.47 4.53 -23.70
C ARG A 15 -4.35 4.08 -24.87
N SER A 16 -4.67 2.78 -24.96
CA SER A 16 -5.51 2.22 -26.01
C SER A 16 -7.01 2.48 -25.76
N ALA A 17 -7.85 2.12 -26.73
CA ALA A 17 -9.31 2.23 -26.63
C ALA A 17 -9.82 1.58 -25.33
N ARG A 18 -10.73 2.28 -24.65
CA ARG A 18 -11.27 1.87 -23.36
C ARG A 18 -12.70 1.39 -23.55
N LEU A 19 -13.15 0.52 -22.64
CA LEU A 19 -14.57 0.15 -22.57
C LEU A 19 -15.47 1.35 -22.28
N SER A 20 -14.93 2.47 -21.77
CA SER A 20 -15.69 3.71 -21.57
C SER A 20 -16.31 4.23 -22.86
N ASP A 21 -15.59 4.17 -23.98
CA ASP A 21 -16.07 4.72 -25.26
C ASP A 21 -17.26 3.88 -25.76
N ALA A 22 -17.16 2.55 -25.62
CA ALA A 22 -18.24 1.62 -25.89
C ALA A 22 -19.45 1.82 -24.94
N VAL A 23 -19.21 2.14 -23.66
CA VAL A 23 -20.29 2.45 -22.71
C VAL A 23 -20.99 3.76 -23.09
N GLU A 24 -20.25 4.82 -23.43
CA GLU A 24 -20.82 6.09 -23.90
C GLU A 24 -21.66 5.90 -25.16
N ASP A 25 -21.24 5.04 -26.09
CA ASP A 25 -22.02 4.72 -27.28
C ASP A 25 -23.30 3.95 -26.97
N VAL A 26 -23.26 3.03 -26.00
CA VAL A 26 -24.47 2.37 -25.50
C VAL A 26 -25.42 3.38 -24.86
N ASP A 27 -24.91 4.31 -24.05
CA ASP A 27 -25.72 5.34 -23.40
C ASP A 27 -26.40 6.26 -24.43
N LYS A 28 -25.69 6.68 -25.48
CA LYS A 28 -26.27 7.45 -26.60
C LYS A 28 -27.39 6.68 -27.30
N ILE A 29 -27.22 5.38 -27.52
CA ILE A 29 -28.26 4.53 -28.13
C ILE A 29 -29.48 4.43 -27.20
N ILE A 30 -29.26 4.26 -25.90
CA ILE A 30 -30.33 4.23 -24.88
C ILE A 30 -31.09 5.55 -24.86
N GLU A 31 -30.40 6.69 -24.91
CA GLU A 31 -30.99 8.02 -24.96
C GLU A 31 -31.87 8.18 -26.20
N LEU A 32 -31.33 7.87 -27.39
CA LEU A 32 -32.07 7.92 -28.66
C LEU A 32 -33.34 7.06 -28.65
N LEU A 33 -33.25 5.84 -28.11
CA LEU A 33 -34.38 4.92 -27.98
C LEU A 33 -35.41 5.44 -26.97
N SER A 34 -34.97 6.04 -25.87
CA SER A 34 -35.82 6.60 -24.84
C SER A 34 -36.60 7.81 -25.35
N GLU A 35 -35.93 8.73 -26.05
CA GLU A 35 -36.58 9.88 -26.69
C GLU A 35 -37.62 9.45 -27.73
N ALA A 36 -37.29 8.45 -28.55
CA ALA A 36 -38.21 7.95 -29.55
C ALA A 36 -39.44 7.27 -28.93
N ARG A 37 -39.26 6.52 -27.84
CA ARG A 37 -40.36 5.95 -27.05
C ARG A 37 -41.28 7.05 -26.53
N GLU A 38 -40.72 8.14 -26.01
CA GLU A 38 -41.50 9.29 -25.52
C GLU A 38 -42.27 10.00 -26.64
N ARG A 39 -41.64 10.21 -27.81
CA ARG A 39 -42.30 10.82 -28.98
C ARG A 39 -43.48 9.97 -29.47
N VAL A 40 -43.31 8.64 -29.52
CA VAL A 40 -44.38 7.72 -29.91
C VAL A 40 -45.53 7.76 -28.89
N ALA A 41 -45.20 7.74 -27.59
CA ALA A 41 -46.20 7.81 -26.52
C ALA A 41 -46.97 9.14 -26.51
N ALA A 42 -46.31 10.26 -26.82
CA ALA A 42 -46.92 11.60 -26.83
C ALA A 42 -47.83 11.85 -28.04
N ALA A 43 -47.47 11.34 -29.22
CA ALA A 43 -48.21 11.60 -30.45
C ALA A 43 -49.47 10.72 -30.58
N ASN A 44 -49.42 9.48 -30.05
CA ASN A 44 -50.55 8.55 -29.97
C ASN A 44 -51.29 8.32 -31.32
N ASP A 45 -50.57 8.45 -32.43
CA ASP A 45 -51.07 8.22 -33.79
C ASP A 45 -50.15 7.29 -34.60
N PRO A 46 -50.70 6.48 -35.54
CA PRO A 46 -49.92 5.50 -36.29
C PRO A 46 -48.89 6.10 -37.26
N HIS A 47 -49.12 7.33 -37.74
CA HIS A 47 -48.29 7.95 -38.76
C HIS A 47 -46.99 8.50 -38.17
N THR A 48 -47.06 9.20 -37.04
CA THR A 48 -45.87 9.66 -36.29
C THR A 48 -45.05 8.49 -35.74
N THR A 49 -45.70 7.39 -35.37
CA THR A 49 -45.05 6.15 -34.95
C THR A 49 -44.19 5.57 -36.08
N SER A 50 -44.76 5.40 -37.27
CA SER A 50 -44.04 4.89 -38.45
C SER A 50 -42.87 5.79 -38.87
N LEU A 51 -43.09 7.11 -38.85
CA LEU A 51 -42.05 8.11 -39.17
C LEU A 51 -40.90 8.08 -38.15
N THR A 52 -41.20 7.95 -36.87
CA THR A 52 -40.19 7.90 -35.79
C THR A 52 -39.36 6.62 -35.87
N LEU A 53 -39.99 5.47 -36.10
CA LEU A 53 -39.29 4.19 -36.30
C LEU A 53 -38.38 4.21 -37.53
N THR A 54 -38.85 4.80 -38.63
CA THR A 54 -38.05 4.93 -39.86
C THR A 54 -36.82 5.82 -39.63
N LYS A 55 -36.98 6.93 -38.88
CA LYS A 55 -35.88 7.84 -38.55
C LYS A 55 -34.85 7.24 -37.58
N LEU A 56 -35.26 6.27 -36.76
CA LEU A 56 -34.37 5.58 -35.81
C LEU A 56 -33.46 4.54 -36.47
N GLN A 57 -33.86 3.99 -37.62
CA GLN A 57 -33.19 2.83 -38.21
C GLN A 57 -31.71 3.09 -38.55
N ASN A 58 -31.39 4.25 -39.14
CA ASN A 58 -30.01 4.59 -39.50
C ASN A 58 -29.15 4.98 -38.28
N PRO A 59 -29.59 5.87 -37.37
CA PRO A 59 -28.82 6.22 -36.17
C PRO A 59 -28.51 5.04 -35.26
N ILE A 60 -29.46 4.11 -35.07
CA ILE A 60 -29.22 2.89 -34.27
C ILE A 60 -28.16 2.01 -34.94
N ARG A 61 -28.26 1.82 -36.26
CA ARG A 61 -27.30 0.99 -37.00
C ARG A 61 -25.89 1.59 -36.94
N GLU A 62 -25.76 2.89 -37.16
CA GLU A 62 -24.48 3.61 -37.06
C GLU A 62 -23.91 3.55 -35.64
N GLY A 63 -24.76 3.70 -34.61
CA GLY A 63 -24.36 3.54 -33.22
C GLY A 63 -23.85 2.14 -32.90
N LEU A 64 -24.56 1.09 -33.35
CA LEU A 64 -24.15 -0.30 -33.16
C LEU A 64 -22.87 -0.64 -33.93
N ASP A 65 -22.66 -0.08 -35.12
CA ASP A 65 -21.44 -0.26 -35.89
C ASP A 65 -20.24 0.41 -35.18
N THR A 66 -20.45 1.59 -34.60
CA THR A 66 -19.43 2.31 -33.80
C THR A 66 -19.07 1.52 -32.54
N LEU A 67 -20.08 1.09 -31.78
CA LEU A 67 -19.92 0.22 -30.61
C LEU A 67 -19.11 -1.04 -30.92
N ASN A 68 -19.44 -1.74 -32.01
CA ASN A 68 -18.72 -2.95 -32.42
C ASN A 68 -17.26 -2.67 -32.80
N ASN A 69 -16.98 -1.51 -33.41
CA ASN A 69 -15.61 -1.11 -33.73
C ASN A 69 -14.81 -0.81 -32.46
N ASP A 70 -15.39 -0.15 -31.48
CA ASP A 70 -14.74 0.17 -30.21
C ASP A 70 -14.45 -1.09 -29.40
N LEU A 71 -15.40 -2.01 -29.31
CA LEU A 71 -15.17 -3.33 -28.71
C LEU A 71 -14.07 -4.12 -29.43
N ARG A 72 -14.02 -4.06 -30.76
CA ARG A 72 -12.96 -4.71 -31.55
C ARG A 72 -11.59 -4.11 -31.24
N ASN A 73 -11.51 -2.80 -31.05
CA ASN A 73 -10.26 -2.12 -30.70
C ASN A 73 -9.76 -2.55 -29.32
N VAL A 74 -10.65 -2.63 -28.32
CA VAL A 74 -10.34 -3.13 -26.97
C VAL A 74 -9.81 -4.57 -27.04
N HIS A 75 -10.54 -5.48 -27.68
CA HIS A 75 -10.12 -6.88 -27.81
C HIS A 75 -8.79 -7.04 -28.54
N LYS A 76 -8.53 -6.23 -29.56
CA LYS A 76 -7.24 -6.22 -30.26
C LYS A 76 -6.11 -5.82 -29.32
N ALA A 77 -6.29 -4.76 -28.54
CA ALA A 77 -5.29 -4.29 -27.58
C ALA A 77 -4.99 -5.36 -26.51
N GLN A 78 -6.03 -6.00 -25.96
CA GLN A 78 -5.89 -7.10 -25.00
C GLN A 78 -5.12 -8.28 -25.60
N LYS A 79 -5.46 -8.69 -26.82
CA LYS A 79 -4.80 -9.82 -27.50
C LYS A 79 -3.32 -9.53 -27.80
N ASP A 80 -3.00 -8.29 -28.17
CA ASP A 80 -1.62 -7.89 -28.41
C ASP A 80 -0.81 -7.85 -27.10
N PHE A 81 -1.42 -7.41 -25.99
CA PHE A 81 -0.82 -7.49 -24.66
C PHE A 81 -0.61 -8.93 -24.19
N GLU A 82 -1.58 -9.82 -24.40
CA GLU A 82 -1.48 -11.25 -24.08
C GLU A 82 -0.28 -11.91 -24.80
N LYS A 83 -0.08 -11.57 -26.08
CA LYS A 83 1.09 -12.05 -26.85
C LYS A 83 2.41 -11.52 -26.27
N ALA A 84 2.45 -10.24 -25.90
CA ALA A 84 3.63 -9.64 -25.29
C ALA A 84 3.97 -10.31 -23.96
N LEU A 85 2.96 -10.59 -23.13
CA LEU A 85 3.10 -11.30 -21.86
C LEU A 85 3.64 -12.72 -22.09
N LYS A 86 3.05 -13.49 -23.01
CA LYS A 86 3.55 -14.82 -23.41
C LYS A 86 5.00 -14.78 -23.88
N ALA A 87 5.38 -13.78 -24.67
CA ALA A 87 6.75 -13.61 -25.15
C ALA A 87 7.72 -13.27 -24.00
N ALA A 88 7.32 -12.43 -23.05
CA ALA A 88 8.15 -12.05 -21.91
C ALA A 88 8.47 -13.24 -20.99
N PHE A 89 7.50 -14.14 -20.80
CA PHE A 89 7.66 -15.35 -19.97
C PHE A 89 8.08 -16.60 -20.75
N SER A 90 8.35 -16.49 -22.05
CA SER A 90 8.80 -17.61 -22.90
C SER A 90 10.10 -18.30 -22.43
N LYS A 91 10.90 -17.61 -21.61
CA LYS A 91 12.15 -18.14 -21.02
C LYS A 91 11.96 -18.86 -19.70
N THR A 92 10.79 -18.74 -19.06
CA THR A 92 10.44 -19.50 -17.87
C THR A 92 10.14 -20.94 -18.29
N LYS A 93 11.20 -21.74 -18.43
CA LYS A 93 11.09 -23.17 -18.78
C LYS A 93 10.69 -23.97 -17.54
N GLY A 94 9.49 -24.54 -17.54
CA GLY A 94 8.96 -25.42 -16.51
C GLY A 94 7.46 -25.18 -16.31
N THR A 95 6.76 -26.13 -15.70
CA THR A 95 5.37 -25.96 -15.29
C THR A 95 5.33 -25.43 -13.87
N LEU A 96 4.41 -24.50 -13.59
CA LEU A 96 4.06 -24.16 -12.22
C LEU A 96 3.56 -25.43 -11.53
N PRO A 97 3.95 -25.70 -10.27
CA PRO A 97 3.33 -26.76 -9.49
C PRO A 97 1.86 -26.38 -9.28
N THR A 98 0.95 -27.02 -10.01
CA THR A 98 -0.51 -26.85 -9.86
C THR A 98 -1.12 -27.97 -9.02
N ASP A 99 -0.29 -28.85 -8.47
CA ASP A 99 -0.72 -30.07 -7.77
C ASP A 99 -1.39 -29.77 -6.42
N HIS A 100 -1.13 -28.58 -5.85
CA HIS A 100 -1.75 -28.08 -4.63
C HIS A 100 -1.95 -26.57 -4.74
N ASP A 101 -3.18 -26.10 -4.57
CA ASP A 101 -3.47 -24.67 -4.49
C ASP A 101 -3.58 -24.25 -3.00
N PRO A 102 -2.52 -23.66 -2.40
CA PRO A 102 -2.57 -23.20 -1.02
C PRO A 102 -3.53 -22.02 -0.81
N MET A 103 -3.98 -21.39 -1.89
CA MET A 103 -4.84 -20.22 -1.87
C MET A 103 -6.34 -20.59 -1.88
N GLU A 104 -6.69 -21.81 -2.27
CA GLU A 104 -8.09 -22.25 -2.44
C GLU A 104 -8.91 -22.10 -1.15
N SER A 105 -8.37 -22.45 0.01
CA SER A 105 -9.06 -22.33 1.30
C SER A 105 -9.12 -20.89 1.86
N HIS A 106 -8.51 -19.92 1.17
CA HIS A 106 -8.31 -18.54 1.66
C HIS A 106 -8.93 -17.48 0.73
N GLU A 107 -9.95 -17.84 -0.05
CA GLU A 107 -10.63 -16.94 -1.01
C GLU A 107 -11.01 -15.58 -0.39
N THR A 108 -11.55 -15.58 0.82
CA THR A 108 -11.95 -14.34 1.52
C THR A 108 -10.76 -13.41 1.81
N LEU A 109 -9.61 -13.97 2.19
CA LEU A 109 -8.39 -13.19 2.45
C LEU A 109 -7.80 -12.63 1.15
N ILE A 110 -7.91 -13.38 0.05
CA ILE A 110 -7.43 -12.96 -1.28
C ILE A 110 -8.30 -11.81 -1.79
N ASN A 111 -9.62 -11.98 -1.73
CA ASN A 111 -10.57 -10.92 -2.10
C ASN A 111 -10.36 -9.67 -1.25
N ARG A 112 -10.12 -9.82 0.05
CA ARG A 112 -9.73 -8.70 0.93
C ARG A 112 -8.43 -8.03 0.48
N ALA A 113 -7.39 -8.80 0.18
CA ALA A 113 -6.10 -8.25 -0.27
C ALA A 113 -6.23 -7.48 -1.59
N ILE A 114 -7.05 -7.97 -2.52
CA ILE A 114 -7.35 -7.31 -3.80
C ILE A 114 -8.14 -6.02 -3.57
N ALA A 115 -9.24 -6.07 -2.81
CA ALA A 115 -10.06 -4.90 -2.50
C ALA A 115 -9.24 -3.80 -1.81
N MET A 116 -8.44 -4.17 -0.80
CA MET A 116 -7.56 -3.25 -0.09
C MET A 116 -6.50 -2.65 -1.00
N HIS A 117 -5.92 -3.45 -1.91
CA HIS A 117 -4.98 -2.94 -2.91
C HIS A 117 -5.64 -1.89 -3.81
N LEU A 118 -6.84 -2.19 -4.34
CA LEU A 118 -7.57 -1.26 -5.22
C LEU A 118 -7.91 0.06 -4.51
N LEU A 119 -8.37 0.00 -3.26
CA LEU A 119 -8.62 1.19 -2.45
C LEU A 119 -7.35 2.01 -2.23
N ARG A 120 -6.24 1.32 -1.93
CA ARG A 120 -4.95 1.95 -1.69
C ARG A 120 -4.37 2.60 -2.94
N GLU A 121 -4.65 2.07 -4.12
CA GLU A 121 -4.29 2.64 -5.43
C GLU A 121 -5.30 3.70 -5.92
N GLY A 122 -6.30 4.05 -5.10
CA GLY A 122 -7.29 5.09 -5.42
C GLY A 122 -8.32 4.65 -6.46
N GLN A 123 -8.38 3.36 -6.77
CA GLN A 123 -9.32 2.77 -7.71
C GLN A 123 -10.67 2.49 -7.04
N PHE A 124 -11.27 3.52 -6.44
CA PHE A 124 -12.49 3.38 -5.62
C PHE A 124 -13.66 2.76 -6.37
N GLY A 125 -13.89 3.16 -7.63
CA GLY A 125 -14.96 2.59 -8.45
C GLY A 125 -14.78 1.10 -8.69
N VAL A 126 -13.56 0.69 -9.07
CA VAL A 126 -13.21 -0.73 -9.31
C VAL A 126 -13.29 -1.52 -8.01
N ALA A 127 -12.78 -0.96 -6.91
CA ALA A 127 -12.86 -1.57 -5.60
C ALA A 127 -14.31 -1.82 -5.18
N SER A 128 -15.20 -0.83 -5.35
CA SER A 128 -16.62 -0.97 -5.04
C SER A 128 -17.30 -2.05 -5.88
N THR A 129 -17.07 -2.07 -7.19
CA THR A 129 -17.60 -3.11 -8.07
C THR A 129 -17.10 -4.49 -7.66
N PHE A 130 -15.79 -4.64 -7.44
CA PHE A 130 -15.18 -5.89 -7.02
C PHE A 130 -15.72 -6.38 -5.68
N ILE A 131 -15.87 -5.49 -4.69
CA ILE A 131 -16.43 -5.84 -3.37
C ILE A 131 -17.87 -6.33 -3.51
N ASN A 132 -18.68 -5.70 -4.37
CA ASN A 132 -20.06 -6.13 -4.61
C ASN A 132 -20.13 -7.50 -5.31
N GLU A 133 -19.23 -7.76 -6.26
CA GLU A 133 -19.16 -9.04 -6.99
C GLU A 133 -18.60 -10.19 -6.14
N ALA A 134 -17.65 -9.88 -5.25
CA ALA A 134 -16.98 -10.86 -4.38
C ALA A 134 -17.81 -11.26 -3.15
N GLN A 135 -18.97 -10.62 -2.91
CA GLN A 135 -19.88 -11.04 -1.85
C GLN A 135 -20.53 -12.38 -2.21
N PRO A 136 -20.63 -13.34 -1.28
CA PRO A 136 -21.38 -14.56 -1.51
C PRO A 136 -22.82 -14.20 -1.90
N GLN A 137 -23.26 -14.56 -3.10
CA GLN A 137 -24.66 -14.43 -3.47
C GLN A 137 -25.51 -15.19 -2.43
N PRO A 138 -26.58 -14.60 -1.89
CA PRO A 138 -27.49 -15.34 -1.03
C PRO A 138 -28.05 -16.50 -1.84
N GLN A 139 -27.67 -17.73 -1.46
CA GLN A 139 -28.28 -18.92 -2.03
C GLN A 139 -29.81 -18.81 -1.88
N PRO A 140 -30.60 -19.14 -2.92
CA PRO A 140 -32.04 -19.22 -2.75
C PRO A 140 -32.34 -20.22 -1.64
N GLN A 141 -33.02 -19.76 -0.61
CA GLN A 141 -33.41 -20.56 0.55
C GLN A 141 -34.21 -21.78 0.09
N HIS A 142 -33.60 -22.96 0.12
CA HIS A 142 -34.37 -24.19 0.18
C HIS A 142 -35.00 -24.24 1.57
N GLU A 143 -36.33 -24.07 1.63
CA GLU A 143 -37.13 -24.23 2.84
C GLU A 143 -36.83 -25.59 3.52
N PRO A 144 -36.40 -25.62 4.79
CA PRO A 144 -36.46 -26.83 5.58
C PRO A 144 -37.80 -26.89 6.29
N SER A 145 -38.56 -27.93 5.96
CA SER A 145 -39.77 -28.36 6.64
C SER A 145 -39.56 -28.48 8.16
N SER A 146 -40.54 -27.96 8.88
CA SER A 146 -40.71 -27.99 10.33
C SER A 146 -40.67 -29.39 10.93
N HIS A 147 -39.92 -29.59 12.03
CA HIS A 147 -40.38 -30.18 13.30
C HIS A 147 -39.23 -30.19 14.37
N PRO A 148 -39.53 -30.25 15.69
CA PRO A 148 -38.83 -29.44 16.71
C PRO A 148 -37.97 -30.24 17.73
N SER A 149 -36.85 -29.62 18.18
CA SER A 149 -36.27 -29.52 19.56
C SER A 149 -35.98 -30.80 20.41
N PRO A 150 -34.98 -30.81 21.36
CA PRO A 150 -34.85 -29.79 22.43
C PRO A 150 -33.43 -29.36 22.89
N ALA A 151 -33.37 -28.04 23.15
CA ALA A 151 -32.72 -27.29 24.24
C ALA A 151 -31.35 -27.70 24.81
N THR A 152 -30.39 -26.75 24.78
CA THR A 152 -29.65 -26.38 25.99
C THR A 152 -29.29 -24.88 25.99
N LEU A 153 -29.48 -24.28 27.15
CA LEU A 153 -29.37 -22.89 27.56
C LEU A 153 -28.04 -22.20 27.21
N GLN A 154 -28.10 -20.92 26.82
CA GLN A 154 -27.15 -19.92 27.30
C GLN A 154 -27.78 -18.52 27.32
N ALA A 155 -27.72 -17.90 28.50
CA ALA A 155 -28.20 -16.56 28.82
C ALA A 155 -27.12 -15.49 28.50
N PRO A 156 -27.47 -14.19 28.43
CA PRO A 156 -26.62 -13.15 27.86
C PRO A 156 -25.65 -12.58 28.90
N LEU A 157 -24.41 -12.32 28.50
CA LEU A 157 -23.48 -11.52 29.30
C LEU A 157 -22.90 -10.38 28.46
N SER A 158 -23.39 -9.19 28.76
CA SER A 158 -22.76 -7.91 28.53
C SER A 158 -21.31 -7.95 29.02
N ARG A 159 -20.35 -7.48 28.21
CA ARG A 159 -19.00 -7.19 28.69
C ARG A 159 -18.61 -5.77 28.32
N SER A 160 -18.42 -5.00 29.39
CA SER A 160 -17.92 -3.63 29.47
C SER A 160 -16.58 -3.46 28.77
N VAL A 161 -16.46 -2.39 28.00
CA VAL A 161 -15.20 -1.90 27.42
C VAL A 161 -14.38 -1.24 28.54
N THR A 162 -13.20 -1.78 28.81
CA THR A 162 -12.11 -1.06 29.49
C THR A 162 -10.92 -0.98 28.53
N PRO A 163 -10.22 0.15 28.44
CA PRO A 163 -9.13 0.33 27.48
C PRO A 163 -7.87 -0.32 28.03
N THR A 164 -7.34 -1.31 27.31
CA THR A 164 -5.99 -1.84 27.51
C THR A 164 -5.22 -1.67 26.21
N ASP A 165 -4.03 -1.08 26.33
CA ASP A 165 -3.04 -0.82 25.29
C ASP A 165 -2.52 -2.11 24.64
N GLU A 166 -3.31 -2.70 23.75
CA GLU A 166 -2.85 -3.76 22.85
C GLU A 166 -2.79 -3.23 21.42
N ILE A 167 -1.61 -3.34 20.82
CA ILE A 167 -1.34 -2.98 19.43
C ILE A 167 -2.23 -3.87 18.56
N ILE A 168 -3.22 -3.27 17.90
CA ILE A 168 -4.07 -3.96 16.92
C ILE A 168 -3.15 -4.49 15.81
N THR A 169 -3.03 -5.81 15.70
CA THR A 169 -2.31 -6.46 14.60
C THR A 169 -3.29 -6.82 13.48
N ASP A 170 -2.79 -7.05 12.26
CA ASP A 170 -3.61 -7.45 11.09
C ASP A 170 -4.52 -8.68 11.36
N ALA A 171 -4.19 -9.48 12.38
CA ALA A 171 -4.95 -10.65 12.82
C ALA A 171 -6.23 -10.33 13.61
N ASP A 172 -6.36 -9.13 14.17
CA ASP A 172 -7.49 -8.71 15.01
C ASP A 172 -8.57 -7.94 14.24
N ILE A 173 -8.34 -7.68 12.94
CA ILE A 173 -9.29 -7.02 12.06
C ILE A 173 -10.28 -8.08 11.55
N PRO A 174 -11.60 -7.96 11.86
CA PRO A 174 -12.61 -8.95 11.49
C PRO A 174 -12.45 -9.45 10.05
N THR A 175 -12.47 -10.77 9.89
CA THR A 175 -12.31 -11.47 8.60
C THR A 175 -13.37 -11.10 7.58
N ASP A 176 -14.53 -10.64 8.04
CA ASP A 176 -15.58 -10.13 7.19
C ASP A 176 -15.35 -8.63 6.93
N LEU A 177 -15.02 -8.31 5.68
CA LEU A 177 -15.20 -6.96 5.10
C LEU A 177 -16.70 -6.62 5.16
N ASN A 178 -17.21 -6.32 6.34
CA ASN A 178 -18.55 -5.80 6.50
C ASN A 178 -18.65 -4.52 5.65
N ALA A 179 -19.74 -4.36 4.90
CA ALA A 179 -19.95 -3.20 4.02
C ALA A 179 -19.69 -1.85 4.71
N TRP A 180 -19.87 -1.79 6.04
CA TRP A 180 -19.56 -0.64 6.88
C TRP A 180 -18.06 -0.35 7.04
N GLN A 181 -17.22 -1.39 7.22
CA GLN A 181 -15.75 -1.24 7.24
C GLN A 181 -15.22 -0.81 5.87
N SER A 182 -15.82 -1.30 4.78
CA SER A 182 -15.52 -0.83 3.43
C SER A 182 -15.80 0.67 3.24
N GLN A 183 -16.94 1.17 3.71
CA GLN A 183 -17.28 2.59 3.56
C GLN A 183 -16.38 3.52 4.40
N ALA A 184 -16.07 3.13 5.64
CA ALA A 184 -15.16 3.89 6.50
C ALA A 184 -13.75 3.96 5.89
N LEU A 185 -13.23 2.82 5.40
CA LEU A 185 -11.94 2.75 4.71
C LEU A 185 -11.94 3.55 3.41
N GLN A 186 -13.00 3.46 2.60
CA GLN A 186 -13.15 4.29 1.40
C GLN A 186 -13.10 5.79 1.73
N THR A 187 -13.79 6.20 2.78
CA THR A 187 -13.80 7.61 3.23
C THR A 187 -12.40 8.05 3.69
N ALA A 188 -11.72 7.21 4.47
CA ALA A 188 -10.37 7.48 4.93
C ALA A 188 -9.37 7.58 3.76
N PHE A 189 -9.39 6.62 2.82
CA PHE A 189 -8.54 6.68 1.64
C PHE A 189 -8.90 7.87 0.73
N ALA A 190 -10.17 8.24 0.61
CA ALA A 190 -10.55 9.45 -0.13
C ALA A 190 -9.96 10.73 0.50
N GLU A 191 -9.96 10.84 1.83
CA GLU A 191 -9.26 11.92 2.54
C GLU A 191 -7.75 11.91 2.25
N MET A 192 -7.11 10.74 2.37
CA MET A 192 -5.69 10.57 2.06
C MET A 192 -5.36 11.05 0.64
N TYR A 193 -6.14 10.65 -0.35
CA TYR A 193 -5.95 11.04 -1.75
C TYR A 193 -6.19 12.54 -1.99
N SER A 194 -7.14 13.14 -1.28
CA SER A 194 -7.36 14.60 -1.31
C SER A 194 -6.12 15.36 -0.79
N ILE A 195 -5.54 14.88 0.31
CA ILE A 195 -4.31 15.45 0.88
C ILE A 195 -3.11 15.23 -0.07
N LEU A 196 -2.95 14.04 -0.63
CA LEU A 196 -1.91 13.73 -1.61
C LEU A 196 -2.02 14.59 -2.89
N SER A 197 -3.24 14.84 -3.36
CA SER A 197 -3.50 15.75 -4.48
C SER A 197 -3.06 17.18 -4.15
N SER A 198 -3.35 17.64 -2.94
CA SER A 198 -2.90 18.95 -2.44
C SER A 198 -1.37 19.03 -2.38
N LEU A 199 -0.71 17.99 -1.85
CA LEU A 199 0.76 17.88 -1.83
C LEU A 199 1.37 17.92 -3.24
N LYS A 200 0.74 17.25 -4.21
CA LYS A 200 1.16 17.29 -5.62
C LYS A 200 1.05 18.69 -6.22
N ASN A 201 0.04 19.44 -5.81
CA ASN A 201 -0.15 20.86 -6.16
C ASN A 201 0.70 21.82 -5.31
N ARG A 202 1.68 21.29 -4.56
CA ARG A 202 2.59 22.03 -3.67
C ARG A 202 1.90 22.73 -2.50
N ASP A 203 0.70 22.28 -2.13
CA ASP A 203 0.01 22.72 -0.92
C ASP A 203 0.25 21.71 0.22
N LEU A 204 1.04 22.15 1.20
CA LEU A 204 1.43 21.34 2.36
C LEU A 204 0.45 21.48 3.53
N PHE A 205 -0.46 22.46 3.52
CA PHE A 205 -1.31 22.77 4.66
C PHE A 205 -2.28 21.65 5.06
N PRO A 206 -2.95 20.95 4.11
CA PRO A 206 -3.81 19.83 4.46
C PRO A 206 -3.05 18.70 5.18
N ALA A 207 -1.85 18.37 4.69
CA ALA A 207 -1.00 17.34 5.29
C ALA A 207 -0.47 17.77 6.67
N ILE A 208 -0.06 19.04 6.84
CA ILE A 208 0.36 19.60 8.13
C ILE A 208 -0.80 19.54 9.13
N THR A 209 -2.02 19.89 8.70
CA THR A 209 -3.20 19.89 9.56
C THR A 209 -3.53 18.47 10.01
N TRP A 210 -3.53 17.52 9.09
CA TRP A 210 -3.71 16.10 9.41
C TRP A 210 -2.65 15.60 10.40
N ALA A 211 -1.36 15.93 10.17
CA ALA A 211 -0.28 15.51 11.06
C ALA A 211 -0.43 16.10 12.48
N ARG A 212 -0.95 17.33 12.60
CA ARG A 212 -1.25 17.96 13.90
C ARG A 212 -2.39 17.30 14.63
N THR A 213 -3.48 16.98 13.92
CA THR A 213 -4.63 16.31 14.52
C THR A 213 -4.24 14.93 15.07
N ASN A 214 -3.29 14.25 14.41
CA ASN A 214 -2.82 12.92 14.78
C ASN A 214 -1.47 12.93 15.52
N CYS A 215 -1.01 14.08 16.03
CA CYS A 215 0.36 14.24 16.54
C CYS A 215 0.69 13.30 17.71
N ALA A 216 -0.25 13.06 18.63
CA ALA A 216 -0.02 12.18 19.78
C ALA A 216 0.31 10.74 19.36
N GLU A 217 -0.44 10.19 18.39
CA GLU A 217 -0.21 8.84 17.87
C GLU A 217 1.06 8.77 17.01
N LEU A 218 1.32 9.80 16.19
CA LEU A 218 2.56 9.90 15.41
C LEU A 218 3.79 9.97 16.32
N GLU A 219 3.74 10.74 17.41
CA GLU A 219 4.83 10.86 18.38
C GLU A 219 5.07 9.56 19.13
N ALA A 220 4.00 8.86 19.55
CA ALA A 220 4.09 7.55 20.20
C ALA A 220 4.78 6.50 19.31
N ARG A 221 4.58 6.59 17.99
CA ARG A 221 5.26 5.76 16.98
C ARG A 221 6.67 6.25 16.63
N GLY A 222 7.11 7.37 17.20
CA GLY A 222 8.42 7.97 16.91
C GLY A 222 8.52 8.65 15.55
N SER A 223 7.40 8.93 14.87
CA SER A 223 7.34 9.55 13.56
C SER A 223 7.84 11.00 13.58
N ASN A 224 8.56 11.40 12.52
CA ASN A 224 9.05 12.77 12.34
C ASN A 224 8.24 13.55 11.28
N LEU A 225 7.11 12.98 10.81
CA LEU A 225 6.35 13.51 9.67
C LEU A 225 5.88 14.96 9.86
N GLU A 226 5.36 15.32 11.04
CA GLU A 226 4.87 16.68 11.30
C GLU A 226 6.00 17.72 11.16
N PHE A 227 7.19 17.39 11.66
CA PHE A 227 8.36 18.26 11.54
C PHE A 227 8.84 18.38 10.09
N GLU A 228 8.96 17.27 9.36
CA GLU A 228 9.39 17.30 7.96
C GLU A 228 8.44 18.09 7.07
N LEU A 229 7.12 17.98 7.29
CA LEU A 229 6.11 18.80 6.62
C LEU A 229 6.28 20.31 6.94
N CYS A 230 6.42 20.66 8.22
CA CYS A 230 6.61 22.05 8.63
C CYS A 230 7.95 22.62 8.11
N LYS A 231 9.01 21.83 8.12
CA LYS A 231 10.32 22.17 7.58
C LYS A 231 10.26 22.41 6.07
N LEU A 232 9.58 21.54 5.32
CA LEU A 232 9.39 21.71 3.89
C LEU A 232 8.57 22.98 3.59
N GLN A 233 7.52 23.26 4.35
CA GLN A 233 6.75 24.50 4.21
C GLN A 233 7.61 25.74 4.48
N TYR A 234 8.44 25.71 5.53
CA TYR A 234 9.39 26.79 5.82
C TYR A 234 10.35 27.02 4.64
N ILE A 235 10.94 25.96 4.09
CA ILE A 235 11.86 26.04 2.95
C ILE A 235 11.14 26.54 1.70
N TRP A 236 9.91 26.09 1.47
CA TRP A 236 9.06 26.49 0.35
C TRP A 236 8.77 27.99 0.38
N LEU A 237 8.42 28.54 1.55
CA LEU A 237 8.26 30.00 1.74
C LEU A 237 9.59 30.73 1.61
N PHE A 238 10.68 30.19 2.16
CA PHE A 238 12.00 30.83 2.14
C PHE A 238 12.49 31.08 0.71
N LYS A 239 12.28 30.13 -0.21
CA LYS A 239 12.68 30.30 -1.62
C LYS A 239 11.92 31.40 -2.35
N GLY A 240 10.78 31.83 -1.83
CA GLY A 240 10.07 33.03 -2.26
C GLY A 240 9.37 32.94 -3.62
N PRO A 241 8.72 34.04 -4.04
CA PRO A 241 7.81 34.10 -5.18
C PRO A 241 8.40 33.61 -6.50
N SER A 242 9.67 33.91 -6.76
CA SER A 242 10.37 33.54 -8.00
C SER A 242 10.54 32.04 -8.18
N PHE A 243 10.51 31.27 -7.09
CA PHE A 243 10.67 29.82 -7.12
C PHE A 243 9.35 29.08 -6.92
N ASN A 244 8.53 29.53 -5.97
CA ASN A 244 7.32 28.83 -5.57
C ASN A 244 6.06 29.29 -6.32
N GLY A 245 6.10 30.40 -7.04
CA GLY A 245 4.94 30.95 -7.77
C GLY A 245 3.82 31.50 -6.89
N LEU A 246 4.04 31.61 -5.57
CA LEU A 246 3.08 32.21 -4.64
C LEU A 246 3.16 33.75 -4.71
N PRO A 247 2.08 34.47 -4.33
CA PRO A 247 2.08 35.93 -4.34
C PRO A 247 3.23 36.53 -3.52
N ASP A 248 3.82 37.62 -4.03
CA ASP A 248 4.80 38.41 -3.30
C ASP A 248 4.08 39.21 -2.19
N SER A 249 4.02 38.61 -1.01
CA SER A 249 3.31 39.10 0.16
C SER A 249 4.21 39.00 1.39
N SER A 250 3.83 39.66 2.48
CA SER A 250 4.57 39.57 3.76
C SER A 250 4.69 38.14 4.32
N GLN A 251 3.86 37.21 3.84
CA GLN A 251 3.87 35.80 4.23
C GLN A 251 4.72 34.91 3.30
N ASN A 252 5.30 35.46 2.23
CA ASN A 252 6.15 34.73 1.29
C ASN A 252 7.57 35.33 1.25
N GLY A 253 8.57 34.50 0.96
CA GLY A 253 9.98 34.87 1.03
C GLY A 253 10.58 34.74 2.44
N VAL A 254 11.76 35.33 2.62
CA VAL A 254 12.58 35.19 3.84
C VAL A 254 11.84 35.63 5.11
N LEU A 255 11.09 36.74 5.04
CA LEU A 255 10.32 37.25 6.18
C LEU A 255 9.14 36.34 6.52
N GLY A 256 8.41 35.86 5.51
CA GLY A 256 7.32 34.92 5.69
C GLY A 256 7.78 33.59 6.29
N ALA A 257 8.91 33.06 5.80
CA ALA A 257 9.52 31.86 6.37
C ALA A 257 9.93 32.08 7.84
N LEU A 258 10.55 33.21 8.18
CA LEU A 258 10.89 33.54 9.56
C LEU A 258 9.66 33.60 10.47
N GLN A 259 8.59 34.23 10.01
CA GLN A 259 7.33 34.29 10.77
C GLN A 259 6.75 32.87 10.97
N TYR A 260 6.66 32.10 9.89
CA TYR A 260 6.21 30.71 9.95
C TYR A 260 7.05 29.87 10.92
N GLY A 261 8.38 30.01 10.89
CA GLY A 261 9.28 29.31 11.81
C GLY A 261 9.03 29.65 13.27
N LYS A 262 8.77 30.93 13.60
CA LYS A 262 8.46 31.37 14.97
C LYS A 262 7.16 30.75 15.50
N GLU A 263 6.14 30.65 14.64
CA GLU A 263 4.83 30.13 15.02
C GLU A 263 4.82 28.61 15.16
N ASN A 264 5.61 27.89 14.35
CA ASN A 264 5.47 26.45 14.20
C ASN A 264 6.62 25.63 14.79
N PHE A 265 7.85 26.13 14.86
CA PHE A 265 9.00 25.31 15.29
C PHE A 265 9.16 25.15 16.80
N GLY A 266 8.45 25.93 17.62
CA GLY A 266 8.56 25.87 19.08
C GLY A 266 8.32 24.47 19.65
N ARG A 267 7.33 23.74 19.13
CA ARG A 267 6.97 22.38 19.59
C ARG A 267 8.04 21.32 19.29
N PHE A 268 8.86 21.52 18.26
CA PHE A 268 9.85 20.54 17.82
C PHE A 268 11.23 20.75 18.46
N GLN A 269 11.40 21.79 19.30
CA GLN A 269 12.71 22.15 19.86
C GLN A 269 13.36 21.00 20.62
N HIS A 270 12.60 20.19 21.35
CA HIS A 270 13.18 19.10 22.14
C HIS A 270 13.88 18.03 21.26
N ARG A 271 13.29 17.65 20.11
CA ARG A 271 13.82 16.60 19.22
C ARG A 271 14.69 17.15 18.08
N HIS A 272 14.36 18.34 17.54
CA HIS A 272 14.90 18.85 16.28
C HIS A 272 15.67 20.18 16.42
N LEU A 273 16.14 20.56 17.62
CA LEU A 273 16.81 21.85 17.86
C LEU A 273 17.95 22.13 16.87
N LYS A 274 18.80 21.13 16.60
CA LYS A 274 19.96 21.29 15.70
C LYS A 274 19.54 21.64 14.28
N GLU A 275 18.43 21.09 13.80
CA GLU A 275 17.92 21.35 12.45
C GLU A 275 17.27 22.73 12.38
N ILE A 276 16.48 23.09 13.40
CA ILE A 276 15.89 24.44 13.54
C ILE A 276 16.98 25.52 13.58
N GLN A 277 18.09 25.27 14.29
CA GLN A 277 19.24 26.17 14.33
C GLN A 277 19.88 26.34 12.94
N LYS A 278 20.05 25.26 12.18
CA LYS A 278 20.59 25.31 10.81
C LYS A 278 19.67 26.12 9.88
N LEU A 279 18.35 25.88 9.94
CA LEU A 279 17.36 26.65 9.16
C LEU A 279 17.40 28.14 9.52
N SER A 280 17.50 28.45 10.81
CA SER A 280 17.60 29.83 11.30
C SER A 280 18.90 30.51 10.85
N CYS A 281 20.04 29.80 10.91
CA CYS A 281 21.32 30.34 10.45
C CYS A 281 21.37 30.54 8.93
N ALA A 282 20.65 29.73 8.15
CA ALA A 282 20.56 29.86 6.70
C ALA A 282 19.93 31.20 6.26
N LEU A 283 19.14 31.87 7.11
CA LEU A 283 18.61 33.21 6.86
C LEU A 283 19.74 34.24 6.57
N LEU A 284 20.89 34.10 7.24
CA LEU A 284 22.07 34.96 7.02
C LEU A 284 22.68 34.78 5.63
N TYR A 285 22.42 33.64 4.99
CA TYR A 285 22.91 33.30 3.66
C TYR A 285 21.82 33.44 2.58
N SER A 286 20.69 34.10 2.87
CA SER A 286 19.55 34.21 1.94
C SER A 286 19.94 34.73 0.54
N SER A 287 20.87 35.68 0.44
CA SER A 287 21.37 36.22 -0.83
C SER A 287 22.36 35.31 -1.58
N ASN A 288 22.94 34.31 -0.91
CA ASN A 288 23.96 33.41 -1.47
C ASN A 288 23.80 31.97 -0.96
N LEU A 289 22.56 31.46 -0.98
CA LEU A 289 22.22 30.17 -0.39
C LEU A 289 22.93 29.00 -1.09
N GLY A 290 23.16 29.11 -2.41
CA GLY A 290 23.81 28.09 -3.23
C GLY A 290 25.26 27.80 -2.82
N MET A 291 25.98 28.80 -2.31
CA MET A 291 27.37 28.65 -1.83
C MET A 291 27.46 28.48 -0.31
N SER A 292 26.32 28.42 0.37
CA SER A 292 26.27 28.33 1.83
C SER A 292 26.51 26.90 2.32
N PRO A 293 26.97 26.72 3.57
CA PRO A 293 27.06 25.39 4.20
C PRO A 293 25.69 24.71 4.39
N TYR A 294 24.58 25.43 4.13
CA TYR A 294 23.21 24.94 4.27
C TYR A 294 22.55 24.58 2.94
N HIS A 295 23.24 24.72 1.80
CA HIS A 295 22.67 24.52 0.46
C HIS A 295 21.89 23.20 0.34
N SER A 296 22.46 22.10 0.84
CA SER A 296 21.84 20.76 0.78
C SER A 296 20.52 20.65 1.53
N ILE A 297 20.31 21.43 2.59
CA ILE A 297 19.05 21.43 3.36
C ILE A 297 17.92 22.06 2.54
N PHE A 298 18.27 22.97 1.61
CA PHE A 298 17.33 23.68 0.76
C PHE A 298 17.21 23.07 -0.64
N ASP A 299 17.82 21.91 -0.88
CA ASP A 299 17.51 21.09 -2.05
C ASP A 299 16.21 20.33 -1.80
N ILE A 300 15.17 20.69 -2.55
CA ILE A 300 13.82 20.13 -2.41
C ILE A 300 13.37 19.39 -3.68
N THR A 301 14.32 18.99 -4.52
CA THR A 301 14.05 18.31 -5.79
C THR A 301 13.16 17.08 -5.59
N GLN A 302 13.43 16.29 -4.54
CA GLN A 302 12.67 15.07 -4.19
C GLN A 302 11.82 15.23 -2.92
N ALA A 303 11.97 16.32 -2.17
CA ALA A 303 11.39 16.47 -0.84
C ALA A 303 9.85 16.31 -0.80
N PHE A 304 9.14 16.77 -1.82
CA PHE A 304 7.68 16.60 -1.89
C PHE A 304 7.27 15.14 -2.13
N GLU A 305 8.01 14.40 -2.94
CA GLU A 305 7.75 12.97 -3.18
C GLU A 305 8.07 12.14 -1.93
N GLU A 306 9.18 12.46 -1.26
CA GLU A 306 9.58 11.83 0.00
C GLU A 306 8.57 12.07 1.12
N VAL A 307 8.12 13.32 1.28
CA VAL A 307 7.11 13.68 2.30
C VAL A 307 5.75 13.07 1.95
N ALA A 308 5.35 12.99 0.69
CA ALA A 308 4.14 12.30 0.27
C ALA A 308 4.22 10.79 0.57
N ALA A 309 5.36 10.14 0.29
CA ALA A 309 5.57 8.73 0.62
C ALA A 309 5.56 8.50 2.15
N SER A 310 6.21 9.38 2.92
CA SER A 310 6.17 9.32 4.38
C SER A 310 4.75 9.52 4.91
N PHE A 311 4.00 10.48 4.37
CA PHE A 311 2.60 10.71 4.73
C PHE A 311 1.74 9.47 4.50
N THR A 312 1.82 8.85 3.31
CA THR A 312 1.07 7.62 3.00
C THR A 312 1.41 6.49 3.97
N ARG A 313 2.69 6.33 4.32
CA ARG A 313 3.13 5.31 5.29
C ARG A 313 2.53 5.54 6.68
N GLU A 314 2.62 6.76 7.19
CA GLU A 314 2.07 7.10 8.50
C GLU A 314 0.54 6.99 8.50
N PHE A 315 -0.13 7.44 7.43
CA PHE A 315 -1.58 7.33 7.28
C PHE A 315 -2.04 5.87 7.32
N CYS A 316 -1.43 5.00 6.51
CA CYS A 316 -1.75 3.56 6.53
C CYS A 316 -1.47 2.96 7.91
N SER A 317 -0.35 3.34 8.52
CA SER A 317 0.04 2.85 9.84
C SER A 317 -0.97 3.20 10.95
N LEU A 318 -1.54 4.41 10.93
CA LEU A 318 -2.57 4.82 11.88
C LEU A 318 -3.90 4.08 11.67
N LEU A 319 -4.19 3.67 10.43
CA LEU A 319 -5.31 2.78 10.13
C LEU A 319 -5.04 1.31 10.51
N GLY A 320 -3.88 0.99 11.10
CA GLY A 320 -3.48 -0.39 11.40
C GLY A 320 -3.12 -1.21 10.17
N LEU A 321 -2.85 -0.55 9.03
CA LEU A 321 -2.51 -1.19 7.77
C LEU A 321 -1.01 -1.15 7.51
N SER A 322 -0.51 -2.13 6.77
CA SER A 322 0.87 -2.15 6.33
C SER A 322 1.23 -0.95 5.42
N ALA A 323 2.48 -0.49 5.54
CA ALA A 323 3.03 0.61 4.75
C ALA A 323 3.15 0.32 3.25
N GLU A 324 3.09 -0.95 2.85
CA GLU A 324 3.04 -1.40 1.47
C GLU A 324 1.85 -2.34 1.32
N SER A 325 1.23 -2.41 0.15
CA SER A 325 0.11 -3.33 -0.06
C SER A 325 0.60 -4.78 0.08
N PRO A 326 -0.03 -5.61 0.94
CA PRO A 326 0.38 -7.01 1.10
C PRO A 326 0.33 -7.78 -0.23
N LEU A 327 -0.67 -7.50 -1.06
CA LEU A 327 -0.79 -8.09 -2.40
C LEU A 327 0.39 -7.70 -3.29
N TYR A 328 0.76 -6.41 -3.30
CA TYR A 328 1.90 -5.93 -4.06
C TYR A 328 3.21 -6.58 -3.63
N VAL A 329 3.45 -6.63 -2.31
CA VAL A 329 4.67 -7.23 -1.73
C VAL A 329 4.73 -8.72 -2.06
N ALA A 330 3.65 -9.46 -1.82
CA ALA A 330 3.57 -10.90 -2.09
C ALA A 330 3.77 -11.22 -3.58
N ALA A 331 3.09 -10.50 -4.48
CA ALA A 331 3.23 -10.70 -5.92
C ALA A 331 4.65 -10.37 -6.41
N THR A 332 5.26 -9.31 -5.88
CA THR A 332 6.61 -8.89 -6.26
C THR A 332 7.66 -9.88 -5.75
N ALA A 333 7.61 -10.25 -4.46
CA ALA A 333 8.48 -11.26 -3.87
C ALA A 333 8.32 -12.61 -4.59
N GLY A 334 7.08 -13.02 -4.87
CA GLY A 334 6.78 -14.23 -5.64
C GLY A 334 7.38 -14.20 -7.04
N THR A 335 7.30 -13.06 -7.74
CA THR A 335 7.91 -12.90 -9.07
C THR A 335 9.43 -13.01 -9.02
N LEU A 336 10.08 -12.51 -7.97
CA LEU A 336 11.52 -12.66 -7.76
C LEU A 336 11.93 -14.11 -7.45
N ALA A 337 11.13 -14.83 -6.66
CA ALA A 337 11.38 -16.22 -6.29
C ALA A 337 11.08 -17.22 -7.42
N LEU A 338 10.08 -16.92 -8.26
CA LEU A 338 9.49 -17.86 -9.21
C LEU A 338 10.50 -18.54 -10.15
N PRO A 339 11.47 -17.85 -10.78
CA PRO A 339 12.42 -18.49 -11.68
C PRO A 339 13.28 -19.56 -11.00
N GLN A 340 13.67 -19.33 -9.73
CA GLN A 340 14.45 -20.28 -8.95
C GLN A 340 13.57 -21.45 -8.50
N LEU A 341 12.32 -21.19 -8.09
CA LEU A 341 11.35 -22.22 -7.70
C LEU A 341 11.08 -23.18 -8.86
N VAL A 342 10.81 -22.66 -10.06
CA VAL A 342 10.55 -23.49 -11.26
C VAL A 342 11.76 -24.35 -11.63
N LYS A 343 12.97 -23.80 -11.52
CA LYS A 343 14.21 -24.56 -11.76
C LYS A 343 14.37 -25.68 -10.73
N TYR A 344 14.12 -25.38 -9.46
CA TYR A 344 14.21 -26.35 -8.36
C TYR A 344 13.20 -27.48 -8.53
N THR A 345 11.92 -27.19 -8.76
CA THR A 345 10.86 -28.20 -8.93
C THR A 345 11.11 -29.10 -10.12
N THR A 346 11.65 -28.56 -11.22
CA THR A 346 12.04 -29.36 -12.39
C THR A 346 13.18 -30.33 -12.03
N MET A 347 14.16 -29.89 -11.24
CA MET A 347 15.29 -30.73 -10.82
C MET A 347 14.91 -31.78 -9.77
N THR A 348 14.02 -31.46 -8.83
CA THR A 348 13.58 -32.42 -7.80
C THR A 348 12.63 -33.47 -8.38
N LYS A 349 11.69 -33.10 -9.25
CA LYS A 349 10.86 -34.07 -10.01
C LYS A 349 11.74 -35.02 -10.83
N ALA A 350 12.84 -34.53 -11.42
CA ALA A 350 13.78 -35.37 -12.16
C ALA A 350 14.64 -36.30 -11.28
N LYS A 351 14.87 -35.96 -10.00
CA LYS A 351 15.72 -36.72 -9.06
C LYS A 351 14.95 -37.57 -8.06
N GLY A 352 13.62 -37.42 -7.96
CA GLY A 352 12.78 -38.16 -6.99
C GLY A 352 13.04 -37.78 -5.54
N THR A 353 13.70 -36.65 -5.28
CA THR A 353 13.99 -36.17 -3.92
C THR A 353 12.91 -35.16 -3.50
N GLU A 354 12.10 -35.52 -2.52
CA GLU A 354 11.12 -34.63 -1.90
C GLU A 354 11.76 -33.79 -0.80
N TRP A 355 11.31 -32.54 -0.69
CA TRP A 355 11.73 -31.63 0.38
C TRP A 355 10.94 -31.95 1.65
N THR A 356 11.64 -32.09 2.77
CA THR A 356 11.07 -32.60 4.03
C THR A 356 10.91 -31.54 5.13
N THR A 357 11.34 -30.31 4.91
CA THR A 357 11.26 -29.23 5.92
C THR A 357 9.99 -28.40 5.72
N ALA A 358 9.11 -28.36 6.73
CA ALA A 358 7.80 -27.72 6.63
C ALA A 358 7.83 -26.17 6.62
N ASN A 359 8.87 -25.55 7.21
CA ASN A 359 8.93 -24.11 7.47
C ASN A 359 10.07 -23.38 6.75
N GLU A 360 10.74 -24.03 5.80
CA GLU A 360 11.90 -23.45 5.11
C GLU A 360 11.82 -23.67 3.60
N LEU A 361 12.25 -22.67 2.84
CA LEU A 361 12.47 -22.80 1.41
C LEU A 361 13.80 -23.53 1.16
N ALA A 362 13.85 -24.34 0.10
CA ALA A 362 15.05 -25.08 -0.28
C ALA A 362 16.24 -24.19 -0.70
N PHE A 363 16.01 -22.90 -0.91
CA PHE A 363 17.02 -21.91 -1.24
C PHE A 363 16.59 -20.52 -0.75
N GLU A 364 17.58 -19.67 -0.50
CA GLU A 364 17.37 -18.27 -0.16
C GLU A 364 16.92 -17.49 -1.40
N THR A 365 15.78 -16.81 -1.29
CA THR A 365 15.33 -15.90 -2.35
C THR A 365 16.05 -14.57 -2.18
N PRO A 366 16.79 -14.07 -3.19
CA PRO A 366 17.52 -12.81 -3.10
C PRO A 366 16.56 -11.62 -3.17
N LEU A 367 15.86 -11.35 -2.06
CA LEU A 367 14.96 -10.21 -1.93
C LEU A 367 15.77 -8.91 -1.77
N PRO A 368 15.29 -7.78 -2.33
CA PRO A 368 15.90 -6.48 -2.10
C PRO A 368 15.80 -6.08 -0.63
N LYS A 369 16.71 -5.23 -0.17
CA LYS A 369 16.71 -4.73 1.22
C LYS A 369 15.40 -4.09 1.66
N SER A 370 14.66 -3.51 0.72
CA SER A 370 13.33 -2.91 0.98
C SER A 370 12.26 -3.94 1.35
N MET A 371 12.46 -5.22 1.04
CA MET A 371 11.52 -6.32 1.37
C MET A 371 12.02 -7.18 2.53
N MET A 372 13.06 -6.74 3.24
CA MET A 372 13.56 -7.39 4.45
C MET A 372 13.03 -6.62 5.67
N TYR A 373 11.85 -7.03 6.15
CA TYR A 373 11.12 -6.33 7.21
C TYR A 373 11.52 -6.74 8.63
N HIS A 374 12.28 -7.83 8.78
CA HIS A 374 12.71 -8.34 10.07
C HIS A 374 14.24 -8.36 10.11
N SER A 375 14.81 -7.77 11.16
CA SER A 375 16.22 -7.96 11.45
C SER A 375 16.43 -9.40 11.90
N ILE A 376 17.37 -10.10 11.28
CA ILE A 376 17.72 -11.46 11.66
C ILE A 376 19.11 -11.43 12.28
N PHE A 377 19.24 -12.01 13.47
CA PHE A 377 20.54 -12.30 14.06
C PHE A 377 20.74 -13.81 14.10
N VAL A 378 21.88 -14.26 13.56
CA VAL A 378 22.33 -15.65 13.69
C VAL A 378 23.45 -15.67 14.71
N CYS A 379 23.24 -16.39 15.80
CA CYS A 379 24.24 -16.49 16.86
C CYS A 379 25.46 -17.26 16.33
N PRO A 380 26.67 -16.68 16.32
CA PRO A 380 27.81 -17.38 15.73
C PRO A 380 28.34 -18.54 16.60
N VAL A 381 27.87 -18.68 17.85
CA VAL A 381 28.18 -19.82 18.72
C VAL A 381 27.27 -21.01 18.43
N SER A 382 25.95 -20.83 18.48
CA SER A 382 25.00 -21.92 18.18
C SER A 382 24.87 -22.17 16.68
N LYS A 383 25.20 -21.18 15.85
CA LYS A 383 24.93 -21.16 14.40
C LYS A 383 23.44 -21.25 14.08
N GLU A 384 22.61 -20.79 15.00
CA GLU A 384 21.15 -20.77 14.90
C GLU A 384 20.65 -19.33 14.89
N GLN A 385 19.56 -19.10 14.16
CA GLN A 385 18.84 -17.83 14.16
C GLN A 385 18.16 -17.62 15.53
N THR A 386 18.25 -16.40 16.06
CA THR A 386 17.52 -16.03 17.28
C THR A 386 16.04 -15.86 17.01
N THR A 387 15.24 -16.16 18.02
CA THR A 387 13.77 -16.06 18.01
C THR A 387 13.29 -15.20 19.18
N GLU A 388 12.00 -14.88 19.27
CA GLU A 388 11.45 -14.19 20.44
C GLU A 388 11.67 -14.99 21.75
N ALA A 389 11.61 -16.32 21.67
CA ALA A 389 11.89 -17.20 22.81
C ALA A 389 13.40 -17.25 23.16
N ASN A 390 14.27 -17.12 22.16
CA ASN A 390 15.73 -17.13 22.30
C ASN A 390 16.35 -15.89 21.65
N PRO A 391 16.15 -14.70 22.25
CA PRO A 391 16.49 -13.43 21.62
C PRO A 391 18.00 -13.18 21.64
N PRO A 392 18.51 -12.31 20.77
CA PRO A 392 19.87 -11.84 20.87
C PRO A 392 20.07 -11.00 22.13
N VAL A 393 21.21 -11.23 22.80
CA VAL A 393 21.64 -10.48 23.98
C VAL A 393 23.00 -9.85 23.71
N ILE A 394 23.11 -8.55 23.98
CA ILE A 394 24.36 -7.80 23.93
C ILE A 394 25.08 -7.89 25.27
N LEU A 395 26.35 -8.24 25.23
CA LEU A 395 27.23 -8.25 26.39
C LEU A 395 27.78 -6.84 26.64
N PRO A 396 28.25 -6.50 27.86
CA PRO A 396 28.89 -5.21 28.14
C PRO A 396 30.10 -4.91 27.26
N CYS A 397 30.75 -5.93 26.70
CA CYS A 397 31.84 -5.78 25.75
C CYS A 397 31.38 -5.47 24.31
N GLY A 398 30.07 -5.38 24.05
CA GLY A 398 29.48 -5.05 22.74
C GLY A 398 29.24 -6.24 21.81
N HIS A 399 29.67 -7.45 22.16
CA HIS A 399 29.38 -8.65 21.36
C HIS A 399 27.97 -9.16 21.61
N VAL A 400 27.36 -9.76 20.59
CA VAL A 400 25.98 -10.27 20.65
C VAL A 400 25.98 -11.80 20.57
N LEU A 401 25.12 -12.44 21.35
CA LEU A 401 24.92 -13.90 21.39
C LEU A 401 23.43 -14.21 21.50
N ALA A 402 22.99 -15.43 21.17
CA ALA A 402 21.66 -15.89 21.57
C ALA A 402 21.61 -16.07 23.10
N ARG A 403 20.46 -15.79 23.72
CA ARG A 403 20.22 -15.97 25.16
C ARG A 403 20.60 -17.37 25.65
N GLU A 404 20.17 -18.41 24.95
CA GLU A 404 20.51 -19.79 25.29
C GLU A 404 22.01 -20.08 25.14
N SER A 405 22.66 -19.50 24.12
CA SER A 405 24.11 -19.66 23.96
C SER A 405 24.85 -19.05 25.15
N LEU A 406 24.44 -17.86 25.58
CA LEU A 406 24.99 -17.22 26.76
C LEU A 406 24.74 -18.05 28.02
N GLN A 407 23.55 -18.62 28.19
CA GLN A 407 23.22 -19.51 29.32
C GLN A 407 24.10 -20.78 29.33
N LYS A 408 24.34 -21.40 28.16
CA LYS A 408 25.21 -22.59 28.03
C LYS A 408 26.68 -22.27 28.28
N LEU A 409 27.14 -21.05 27.94
CA LEU A 409 28.49 -20.56 28.20
C LEU A 409 28.72 -20.14 29.66
N ALA A 410 27.66 -19.82 30.40
CA ALA A 410 27.74 -19.39 31.78
C ALA A 410 28.05 -20.56 32.73
N LYS A 411 28.99 -20.33 33.65
CA LYS A 411 29.25 -21.21 34.80
C LYS A 411 28.65 -20.55 36.04
N GLY A 412 27.41 -20.90 36.36
CA GLY A 412 26.62 -20.19 37.36
C GLY A 412 26.20 -18.82 36.85
N SER A 413 26.56 -17.73 37.54
CA SER A 413 26.20 -16.36 37.15
C SER A 413 27.23 -15.66 36.25
N ARG A 414 28.43 -16.25 36.08
CA ARG A 414 29.54 -15.67 35.31
C ARG A 414 29.70 -16.36 33.96
N TYR A 415 30.05 -15.59 32.94
CA TYR A 415 30.39 -16.09 31.61
C TYR A 415 31.72 -15.51 31.13
N LYS A 416 32.32 -16.16 30.13
CA LYS A 416 33.43 -15.60 29.34
C LYS A 416 32.95 -15.35 27.92
N CYS A 417 33.25 -14.18 27.37
CA CYS A 417 32.90 -13.88 25.99
C CYS A 417 33.70 -14.82 25.05
N PRO A 418 33.07 -15.46 24.05
CA PRO A 418 33.78 -16.31 23.11
C PRO A 418 34.61 -15.52 22.08
N TYR A 419 34.35 -14.22 21.92
CA TYR A 419 35.02 -13.37 20.92
C TYR A 419 36.12 -12.47 21.50
N CYS A 420 36.20 -12.33 22.83
CA CYS A 420 37.17 -11.46 23.48
C CYS A 420 37.47 -11.94 24.91
N PRO A 421 38.56 -11.48 25.54
CA PRO A 421 38.94 -11.94 26.89
C PRO A 421 38.05 -11.39 28.01
N SER A 422 36.99 -10.64 27.70
CA SER A 422 36.10 -10.04 28.69
C SER A 422 35.25 -11.10 29.38
N GLU A 423 35.11 -10.96 30.70
CA GLU A 423 34.21 -11.76 31.54
C GLU A 423 33.13 -10.86 32.11
N GLY A 424 31.94 -11.41 32.35
CA GLY A 424 30.81 -10.65 32.87
C GLY A 424 29.82 -11.50 33.64
N LEU A 425 28.78 -10.85 34.18
CA LEU A 425 27.67 -11.52 34.83
C LEU A 425 26.46 -11.55 33.90
N MET A 426 25.70 -12.65 33.94
CA MET A 426 24.50 -12.84 33.10
C MET A 426 23.50 -11.67 33.18
N LYS A 427 23.36 -11.09 34.37
CA LYS A 427 22.45 -9.96 34.63
C LYS A 427 22.84 -8.67 33.90
N ASP A 428 24.09 -8.54 33.48
CA ASP A 428 24.60 -7.34 32.80
C ASP A 428 24.40 -7.44 31.27
N ALA A 429 24.03 -8.61 30.76
CA ALA A 429 23.64 -8.78 29.37
C ALA A 429 22.24 -8.19 29.15
N LYS A 430 22.08 -7.42 28.08
CA LYS A 430 20.81 -6.79 27.72
C LYS A 430 20.25 -7.46 26.49
N GLU A 431 18.96 -7.72 26.50
CA GLU A 431 18.25 -8.17 25.32
C GLU A 431 18.24 -7.07 24.26
N ILE A 432 18.47 -7.46 23.00
CA ILE A 432 18.27 -6.62 21.84
C ILE A 432 16.90 -6.98 21.27
N ILE A 433 16.06 -5.95 21.10
CA ILE A 433 14.81 -6.05 20.34
C ILE A 433 15.17 -5.76 18.87
N LEU A 434 14.91 -6.73 17.99
CA LEU A 434 15.34 -6.75 16.58
C LEU A 434 14.35 -6.09 15.62
#